data_AF-A0A9D8KZU8-F1
#
_entry.id   AF-A0A9D8KZU8-F1
#
_cell.length_a   1.000
_cell.length_b   1.000
_cell.length_c   1.000
_cell.angle_alpha   90.00
_cell.angle_beta   90.00
_cell.angle_gamma   90.00
#
_symmetry.space_group_name_H-M   'P 1'
#
loop_
_entity.id
_entity.type
_entity.pdbx_description
1 polymer ?
#
loop_
_entity_poly.entity_id
_entity_poly.type
_entity_poly.pdbx_seq_one_letter_code
_entity_poly.pdbx_strand_id
1 'polypeptide(L)' 'MTLFRGGCLCGAVRYETTSDPLNQRICHCRACQKVIGAAFNARVLMRIEHVAISGPISTF' A
#
# COMPACT_ATOMS: atom_id res chain seq x y z
N MET A 1 11.90 11.97 10.31
CA MET A 1 10.93 10.88 10.09
C MET A 1 9.81 11.41 9.24
N THR A 2 9.65 10.87 8.04
CA THR A 2 8.55 11.24 7.13
C THR A 2 7.29 10.49 7.56
N LEU A 3 6.15 11.18 7.61
CA LEU A 3 4.86 10.56 7.88
C LEU A 3 4.20 10.15 6.57
N PHE A 4 4.05 8.85 6.34
CA PHE A 4 3.28 8.30 5.22
C PHE A 4 1.83 8.11 5.63
N ARG A 5 0.89 8.56 4.77
CA ARG A 5 -0.55 8.42 4.97
C ARG A 5 -1.24 7.99 3.69
N GLY A 6 -2.31 7.22 3.83
CA GLY A 6 -3.25 6.96 2.75
C GLY A 6 -4.51 6.27 3.24
N GLY A 7 -5.32 5.77 2.30
CA GLY A 7 -6.54 5.03 2.61
C GLY A 7 -7.02 4.16 1.47
N CYS A 8 -7.95 3.26 1.76
CA CYS A 8 -8.69 2.54 0.72
C CYS A 8 -9.59 3.54 -0.03
N LEU A 9 -9.86 3.28 -1.31
CA LEU A 9 -10.72 4.13 -2.14
C LEU A 9 -12.18 4.20 -1.63
N CYS A 10 -12.62 3.25 -0.80
CA CYS A 10 -13.93 3.34 -0.14
C CYS A 10 -14.01 4.43 0.94
N GLY A 11 -12.87 5.01 1.36
CA GLY A 11 -12.79 6.04 2.39
C GLY A 11 -12.88 5.52 3.84
N ALA A 12 -13.42 4.32 4.07
CA ALA A 12 -13.61 3.76 5.41
C ALA A 12 -12.31 3.30 6.10
N VAL A 13 -11.25 3.02 5.33
CA VAL A 13 -9.98 2.47 5.85
C VAL A 13 -8.85 3.47 5.63
N ARG A 14 -8.06 3.74 6.68
CA ARG A 14 -6.90 4.64 6.66
C ARG A 14 -5.66 3.93 7.18
N TYR A 15 -4.50 4.30 6.65
CA TYR A 15 -3.21 3.76 7.05
C TYR A 15 -2.18 4.88 7.26
N GLU A 16 -1.40 4.77 8.34
CA GLU A 16 -0.33 5.70 8.68
C GLU A 16 0.93 4.96 9.15
N THR A 17 2.12 5.49 8.80
CA THR A 17 3.40 5.00 9.34
C THR A 17 4.48 6.08 9.29
N THR A 18 5.41 6.03 10.24
CA THR A 18 6.64 6.84 10.25
C THR A 18 7.89 6.02 9.91
N SER A 19 7.71 4.72 9.61
CA SER A 19 8.79 3.81 9.25
C SER A 19 9.20 3.95 7.80
N ASP A 20 10.47 3.68 7.51
CA ASP A 20 10.96 3.67 6.14
C ASP A 20 10.45 2.44 5.36
N PRO A 21 10.14 2.60 4.05
CA PRO A 21 9.75 1.47 3.23
C PRO A 21 10.82 0.41 3.07
N LEU A 22 10.39 -0.86 3.05
CA LEU A 22 11.23 -1.97 2.63
C LEU A 22 11.57 -1.92 1.13
N ASN A 23 10.67 -1.34 0.35
CA ASN A 23 10.77 -1.35 -1.11
C ASN A 23 9.89 -0.27 -1.72
N GLN A 24 10.39 0.43 -2.73
CA GLN A 24 9.63 1.40 -3.53
C GLN A 24 9.94 1.12 -4.99
N ARG A 25 8.93 0.74 -5.78
CA ARG A 25 9.13 0.31 -7.18
C ARG A 25 7.94 0.65 -8.06
N ILE A 26 8.26 0.88 -9.33
CA ILE A 26 7.33 0.80 -10.46
C ILE A 26 7.55 -0.56 -11.12
N CYS A 27 6.55 -1.44 -11.05
CA CYS A 27 6.64 -2.79 -11.61
C CYS A 27 5.90 -2.89 -12.95
N HIS A 28 6.61 -3.38 -13.97
CA HIS A 28 6.09 -3.58 -15.33
C HIS A 28 5.85 -5.05 -15.70
N CYS A 29 5.95 -5.98 -14.74
CA CYS A 29 5.74 -7.39 -15.06
C CYS A 29 4.27 -7.65 -15.44
N ARG A 30 4.04 -8.64 -16.31
CA ARG A 30 2.69 -9.00 -16.79
C ARG A 30 1.72 -9.35 -15.67
N ALA A 31 2.20 -9.95 -14.58
CA ALA A 31 1.37 -10.27 -13.43
C ALA A 31 0.83 -9.01 -12.75
N CYS A 32 1.68 -8.01 -12.48
CA CYS A 32 1.24 -6.75 -11.89
C CYS A 32 0.32 -5.96 -12.83
N GLN A 33 0.59 -5.96 -14.14
CA GLN A 33 -0.29 -5.33 -15.12
C GLN A 33 -1.68 -5.96 -15.11
N LYS A 34 -1.76 -7.30 -15.07
CA LYS A 34 -3.02 -8.04 -15.04
C LYS A 34 -3.80 -7.81 -13.74
N VAL A 35 -3.13 -7.81 -12.58
CA VAL A 35 -3.80 -7.64 -11.27
C VAL A 35 -4.36 -6.24 -11.10
N ILE A 36 -3.62 -5.21 -11.52
CA ILE A 36 -4.02 -3.80 -11.32
C ILE A 36 -4.87 -3.28 -12.49
N GLY A 37 -4.79 -3.90 -13.67
CA GLY A 37 -5.45 -3.41 -14.88
C GLY A 37 -4.79 -2.14 -15.45
N ALA A 38 -3.51 -1.92 -15.17
CA ALA A 38 -2.76 -0.74 -15.58
C ALA A 38 -1.41 -1.11 -16.23
N ALA A 39 -0.79 -0.15 -16.93
CA ALA A 39 0.50 -0.36 -17.61
C ALA A 39 1.66 -0.70 -16.65
N PHE A 40 1.55 -0.28 -15.39
CA PHE A 40 2.49 -0.60 -14.32
C PHE A 40 1.80 -0.52 -12.95
N ASN A 41 2.45 -1.10 -11.94
CA ASN A 41 2.06 -0.95 -10.54
C ASN A 41 3.11 -0.11 -9.79
N ALA A 42 2.75 1.11 -9.41
CA ALA A 42 3.54 1.93 -8.50
C ALA A 42 3.19 1.55 -7.06
N ARG A 43 4.14 0.92 -6.35
CA ARG A 43 3.91 0.39 -5.01
C ARG A 43 5.02 0.71 -4.02
N VAL A 44 4.61 0.83 -2.77
CA VAL A 44 5.49 0.95 -1.60
C VAL A 44 5.20 -0.24 -0.69
N LEU A 45 6.25 -0.93 -0.24
CA LEU A 45 6.15 -2.07 0.67
C LEU A 45 6.61 -1.65 2.06
N MET A 46 5.77 -1.89 3.06
CA MET A 46 6.02 -1.62 4.47
C MET A 46 5.96 -2.94 5.27
N ARG A 47 6.59 -2.96 6.46
CA ARG A 47 6.32 -3.99 7.46
C ARG A 47 4.96 -3.75 8.09
N ILE A 48 4.11 -4.78 8.18
CA ILE A 48 2.74 -4.61 8.67
C ILE A 48 2.72 -4.19 10.14
N GLU A 49 3.66 -4.68 10.94
CA GLU A 49 3.83 -4.34 12.35
C GLU A 49 4.18 -2.85 12.59
N HIS A 50 4.61 -2.12 11.55
CA HIS A 50 4.92 -0.69 11.62
C HIS A 50 3.85 0.20 10.99
N VAL A 51 2.74 -0.37 10.51
CA VAL A 51 1.65 0.39 9.89
C VAL A 51 0.43 0.38 10.80
N ALA A 52 0.03 1.56 11.25
CA ALA A 52 -1.24 1.72 11.94
C ALA A 52 -2.37 1.73 10.91
N ILE A 53 -3.38 0.89 11.09
CA ILE A 53 -4.55 0.79 10.22
C ILE A 53 -5.81 1.05 11.05
N SER A 54 -6.71 1.90 10.54
CA SER A 54 -8.02 2.15 11.13
C SER A 54 -9.14 1.92 10.13
N GLY A 55 -10.32 1.56 10.63
CA GLY A 55 -11.49 1.21 9.83
C GLY A 55 -11.75 -0.29 9.73
N PRO A 56 -12.87 -0.68 9.10
CA PRO A 56 -13.24 -2.09 8.95
C PRO A 56 -12.33 -2.76 7.92
N ILE A 57 -11.44 -3.64 8.38
CA ILE A 57 -10.63 -4.52 7.54
C ILE A 57 -11.08 -5.96 7.72
N SER A 58 -11.04 -6.73 6.64
CA SER A 58 -11.24 -8.18 6.67
C SER A 58 -10.06 -8.85 5.98
N THR A 59 -9.54 -9.90 6.60
CA THR A 59 -8.61 -10.84 5.99
C THR A 59 -9.40 -12.07 5.57
N PHE A 60 -9.18 -12.52 4.34
CA PHE A 60 -9.80 -13.72 3.79
C PHE A 60 -9.20 -15.00 4.38
#